data_AF-A0A2V9Z0C1-F1
#
_entry.id   AF-A0A2V9Z0C1-F1
#
_cell.length_a   1.000
_cell.length_b   1.000
_cell.length_c   1.000
_cell.angle_alpha   90.00
_cell.angle_beta   90.00
_cell.angle_gamma   90.00
#
_symmetry.space_group_name_H-M   'P 1'
#
loop_
_entity.id
_entity.type
_entity.pdbx_description
1 polymer ?
#
loop_
_entity_poly.entity_id
_entity_poly.type
_entity_poly.pdbx_seq_one_letter_code
_entity_poly.pdbx_strand_id
1 'polypeptide(L)' 'MSEAKPYRISKQEVWKAYEKVKANQGAAGVDEQSIEDFDKKLKDNLYKIWNRMSSGSY' A
#
# COMPACT_ATOMS: atom_id res chain seq x y z
N MET A 1 14.84 -22.59 -5.56
CA MET A 1 13.90 -21.56 -6.06
C MET A 1 13.92 -20.43 -5.04
N SER A 2 14.16 -19.18 -5.45
CA SER A 2 13.98 -18.03 -4.57
C SER A 2 12.51 -17.92 -4.18
N GLU A 3 12.21 -17.69 -2.90
CA GLU A 3 10.83 -17.41 -2.49
C GLU A 3 10.31 -16.19 -3.26
N ALA A 4 9.14 -16.30 -3.88
CA ALA A 4 8.53 -15.19 -4.63
C ALA A 4 8.18 -13.98 -3.73
N LYS A 5 8.11 -14.21 -2.40
CA LYS A 5 7.80 -13.21 -1.37
C LYS A 5 8.76 -13.36 -0.19
N PRO A 6 10.01 -12.87 -0.30
CA PRO A 6 11.02 -13.02 0.74
C PRO A 6 10.70 -12.23 2.01
N TYR A 7 9.79 -11.25 1.95
CA TYR A 7 9.39 -10.45 3.10
C TYR A 7 8.04 -10.92 3.66
N ARG A 8 8.02 -11.21 4.98
CA ARG A 8 6.83 -11.62 5.73
C ARG A 8 5.91 -10.44 6.04
N ILE A 9 5.35 -9.84 5.00
CA ILE A 9 4.42 -8.71 5.10
C ILE A 9 3.01 -9.23 4.78
N SER A 10 2.12 -9.14 5.75
CA SER A 10 0.71 -9.51 5.58
C SER A 10 -0.09 -8.41 4.89
N LYS A 11 -1.18 -8.78 4.22
CA LYS A 11 -2.14 -7.79 3.68
C LYS A 11 -2.78 -6.94 4.77
N GLN A 12 -2.93 -7.50 5.97
CA GLN A 12 -3.54 -6.81 7.11
C GLN A 12 -2.63 -5.69 7.67
N GLU A 13 -1.31 -5.89 7.66
CA GLU A 13 -0.35 -4.84 8.02
C GLU A 13 -0.42 -3.66 7.06
N VAL A 14 -0.49 -3.92 5.75
CA VAL A 14 -0.64 -2.88 4.73
C VAL A 14 -1.97 -2.13 4.89
N TRP A 15 -3.06 -2.85 5.17
CA TRP A 15 -4.37 -2.24 5.48
C TRP A 15 -4.30 -1.29 6.68
N LYS A 16 -3.77 -1.76 7.82
CA LYS A 16 -3.64 -0.95 9.04
C LYS A 16 -2.74 0.27 8.85
N ALA A 17 -1.69 0.14 8.04
CA ALA A 17 -0.82 1.26 7.70
C ALA A 17 -1.58 2.32 6.89
N TYR A 18 -2.36 1.90 5.90
CA TYR A 18 -3.21 2.80 5.12
C TYR A 18 -4.27 3.50 5.99
N GLU A 19 -4.92 2.80 6.93
CA GLU A 19 -5.89 3.42 7.86
C GLU A 19 -5.26 4.57 8.66
N LYS A 20 -4.02 4.41 9.12
CA LYS A 20 -3.29 5.47 9.83
C LYS A 20 -2.98 6.66 8.93
N VAL A 21 -2.58 6.42 7.68
CA VAL A 21 -2.32 7.50 6.71
C VAL A 21 -3.59 8.28 6.42
N LYS A 22 -4.70 7.57 6.19
CA LYS A 22 -6.02 8.17 5.96
C LYS A 22 -6.50 9.03 7.13
N ALA A 23 -6.26 8.59 8.36
CA ALA A 23 -6.63 9.34 9.56
C ALA A 23 -5.84 10.65 9.72
N ASN A 24 -4.64 10.76 9.13
CA ASN A 24 -3.79 11.93 9.28
C ASN A 24 -4.18 13.12 8.38
N GLN A 25 -5.13 12.94 7.45
CA GLN A 25 -5.67 14.02 6.59
C GLN A 25 -4.61 14.89 5.89
N GLY A 26 -3.47 14.30 5.53
CA GLY A 26 -2.36 15.00 4.87
C GLY A 26 -2.67 15.39 3.43
N ALA A 27 -1.97 16.41 2.93
CA ALA A 27 -2.01 16.77 1.52
C ALA A 27 -1.33 15.73 0.63
N ALA A 28 -1.68 15.72 -0.66
CA ALA A 28 -1.05 14.86 -1.67
C ALA A 28 0.47 15.10 -1.76
N GLY A 29 1.21 14.04 -2.10
CA GLY A 29 2.66 14.07 -2.28
C GLY A 29 3.08 14.57 -3.66
N VAL A 30 4.33 14.27 -4.03
CA VAL A 30 4.93 14.64 -5.34
C VAL A 30 4.22 13.99 -6.54
N ASP A 31 3.48 12.90 -6.31
CA ASP A 31 2.68 12.21 -7.32
C ASP A 31 1.27 12.78 -7.47
N GLU A 32 0.95 13.82 -6.70
CA GLU A 32 -0.35 14.51 -6.69
C GLU A 32 -1.54 13.60 -6.39
N GLN A 33 -1.30 12.39 -5.88
CA GLN A 33 -2.37 11.43 -5.57
C GLN A 33 -3.03 11.80 -4.24
N SER A 34 -4.31 12.17 -4.30
CA SER A 34 -5.15 12.35 -3.12
C SER A 34 -5.58 11.00 -2.51
N ILE A 35 -5.94 11.01 -1.22
CA ILE A 35 -6.51 9.83 -0.56
C ILE A 35 -7.86 9.46 -1.21
N GLU A 36 -8.64 10.45 -1.59
CA GLU A 36 -9.92 10.28 -2.27
C GLU A 36 -9.76 9.57 -3.62
N ASP A 37 -8.73 9.91 -4.40
CA ASP A 37 -8.42 9.24 -5.65
C ASP A 37 -7.85 7.83 -5.45
N PHE A 38 -7.04 7.63 -4.41
CA PHE A 38 -6.55 6.32 -4.02
C PHE A 38 -7.71 5.37 -3.66
N ASP A 39 -8.71 5.87 -2.95
CA ASP A 39 -9.85 5.10 -2.45
C ASP A 39 -10.76 4.56 -3.55
N LYS A 40 -10.84 5.25 -4.69
CA LYS A 40 -11.60 4.78 -5.86
C LYS A 40 -11.15 3.39 -6.34
N LYS A 41 -9.88 3.02 -6.09
CA LYS A 41 -9.30 1.71 -6.43
C LYS A 41 -8.64 1.04 -5.23
N LEU A 42 -9.20 1.23 -4.03
CA LEU A 42 -8.59 0.85 -2.76
C LEU A 42 -8.01 -0.57 -2.74
N LYS A 43 -8.83 -1.58 -3.08
CA LYS A 43 -8.40 -2.99 -3.06
C LYS A 43 -7.21 -3.25 -4.00
N ASP A 44 -7.25 -2.70 -5.21
CA ASP A 44 -6.23 -2.91 -6.22
C ASP A 44 -4.93 -2.19 -5.85
N ASN A 45 -5.03 -0.96 -5.32
CA ASN A 45 -3.89 -0.19 -4.88
C ASN A 45 -3.20 -0.85 -3.68
N LEU A 46 -3.96 -1.31 -2.68
CA LEU A 46 -3.40 -2.04 -1.55
C LEU A 46 -2.78 -3.38 -1.96
N TYR A 47 -3.37 -4.08 -2.94
CA TYR A 47 -2.78 -5.30 -3.49
C TYR A 47 -1.44 -5.02 -4.17
N LYS A 48 -1.34 -3.95 -4.98
CA LYS A 48 -0.08 -3.56 -5.64
C LYS A 48 1.02 -3.25 -4.63
N ILE A 49 0.70 -2.47 -3.60
CA ILE A 49 1.64 -2.12 -2.52
C ILE A 49 2.09 -3.39 -1.81
N TRP A 50 1.15 -4.20 -1.32
CA TRP A 50 1.47 -5.46 -0.66
C TRP A 50 2.32 -6.38 -1.53
N ASN A 51 1.97 -6.52 -2.81
CA ASN A 51 2.67 -7.42 -3.70
C ASN A 51 4.13 -6.98 -3.89
N ARG A 52 4.37 -5.68 -4.12
CA ARG A 52 5.74 -5.13 -4.30
C ARG A 52 6.57 -5.22 -3.03
N MET A 53 6.00 -4.82 -1.89
CA MET A 53 6.69 -4.87 -0.60
C MET A 53 7.02 -6.31 -0.21
N SER A 54 6.07 -7.25 -0.36
CA SER A 54 6.30 -8.65 -0.01
C SER A 54 7.29 -9.35 -0.96
N SER A 55 7.34 -8.96 -2.24
CA SER A 55 8.27 -9.52 -3.23
C SER A 55 9.64 -8.86 -3.29
N GLY A 56 9.85 -7.71 -2.62
CA GLY A 56 11.12 -6.98 -2.68
C GLY A 56 11.32 -6.14 -3.93
N SER A 57 10.25 -5.69 -4.56
CA SER A 57 10.27 -4.85 -5.78
C SER A 57 9.69 -3.46 -5.55
N TYR A 58 9.65 -3.03 -4.29
CA TYR A 58 9.29 -1.68 -3.87
C TYR A 58 10.55 -0.86 -3.62
#